data_AF-A0A5R8N7N8-F1
#
_entry.id   AF-A0A5R8N7N8-F1
#
_cell.length_a   1.000
_cell.length_b   1.000
_cell.length_c   1.000
_cell.angle_alpha   90.00
_cell.angle_beta   90.00
_cell.angle_gamma   90.00
#
_symmetry.space_group_name_H-M   'P 1'
#
loop_
_entity.id
_entity.type
_entity.pdbx_description
1 polymer ?
#
loop_
_entity_poly.entity_id
_entity_poly.type
_entity_poly.pdbx_seq_one_letter_code
_entity_poly.pdbx_strand_id
1 'polypeptide(L)'
;MAESARQDCLYCEGPAALHQPEEMFEWEVFVTSGAGEELGPCGSSSFQATAMDALRTAMRRLPADACVRGLITHKIYDFGMVADDWSRREIFRASLDVAGSVRFERITS
;
A
#
# COMPACT_ATOMS: atom_id res chain seq x y z
N MET A 1 -49.54 -10.95 36.70
CA MET A 1 -48.18 -11.42 37.01
C MET A 1 -47.71 -12.31 35.88
N ALA A 2 -46.67 -11.88 35.18
CA ALA A 2 -45.66 -12.68 34.49
C ALA A 2 -44.82 -11.65 33.71
N GLU A 3 -43.73 -11.27 34.35
CA GLU A 3 -42.79 -10.23 33.97
C GLU A 3 -42.03 -10.55 32.68
N SER A 4 -41.73 -9.47 31.96
CA SER A 4 -40.53 -9.22 31.16
C SER A 4 -39.55 -10.39 31.00
N ALA A 5 -39.51 -10.94 29.80
CA ALA A 5 -38.26 -11.41 29.20
C ALA A 5 -38.19 -10.83 27.79
N ARG A 6 -37.89 -9.52 27.72
CA ARG A 6 -37.22 -8.93 26.56
C ARG A 6 -35.90 -9.68 26.45
N GLN A 7 -35.87 -10.74 25.64
CA GLN A 7 -34.61 -11.30 25.18
C GLN A 7 -33.90 -10.19 24.43
N ASP A 8 -32.86 -9.69 25.08
CA ASP A 8 -31.87 -8.79 24.55
C ASP A 8 -31.34 -9.41 23.26
N CYS A 9 -31.74 -8.88 22.11
CA CYS A 9 -31.11 -9.21 20.83
C CYS A 9 -29.68 -8.64 20.86
N LEU A 10 -28.78 -9.37 21.51
CA LEU A 10 -27.32 -9.13 21.53
C LEU A 10 -26.67 -9.30 20.15
N TYR A 11 -27.46 -9.68 19.14
CA TYR A 11 -27.10 -9.74 17.73
C TYR A 11 -28.15 -8.98 16.91
N CYS A 12 -28.20 -7.66 17.07
CA CYS A 12 -28.53 -6.84 15.91
C CYS A 12 -27.34 -6.91 14.95
N GLU A 13 -27.23 -8.01 14.19
CA GLU A 13 -26.40 -8.07 12.99
C GLU A 13 -26.99 -7.10 11.99
N GLY A 14 -26.54 -5.85 12.06
CA GLY A 14 -26.80 -4.87 11.02
C GLY A 14 -26.30 -5.41 9.69
N PRO A 15 -27.05 -5.23 8.59
CA PRO A 15 -26.63 -5.73 7.30
C PRO A 15 -25.35 -5.01 6.87
N ALA A 16 -24.31 -5.78 6.53
CA ALA A 16 -23.11 -5.36 5.78
C ALA A 16 -21.93 -4.69 6.53
N ALA A 17 -21.59 -5.12 7.75
CA ALA A 17 -20.24 -4.90 8.32
C ALA A 17 -19.25 -6.04 8.00
N LEU A 18 -19.65 -6.99 7.15
CA LEU A 18 -18.81 -8.12 6.73
C LEU A 18 -18.04 -7.74 5.46
N HIS A 19 -16.74 -7.51 5.66
CA HIS A 19 -15.66 -7.74 4.70
C HIS A 19 -15.57 -6.75 3.53
N GLN A 20 -15.19 -5.51 3.82
CA GLN A 20 -14.46 -4.74 2.81
C GLN A 20 -13.10 -5.44 2.62
N PRO A 21 -12.63 -5.70 1.38
CA PRO A 21 -11.32 -6.28 1.16
C PRO A 21 -10.27 -5.40 1.85
N GLU A 22 -9.38 -6.01 2.64
CA GLU A 22 -8.29 -5.27 3.25
C GLU A 22 -7.36 -4.79 2.13
N GLU A 23 -7.26 -3.47 1.97
CA GLU A 23 -6.38 -2.84 0.99
C GLU A 23 -5.10 -2.35 1.67
N MET A 24 -3.96 -2.62 1.05
CA MET A 24 -2.66 -2.14 1.50
C MET A 24 -1.83 -1.66 0.31
N PHE A 25 -1.11 -0.56 0.50
CA PHE A 25 -0.22 0.03 -0.48
C PHE A 25 1.20 -0.06 0.05
N GLU A 26 2.00 -0.91 -0.57
CA GLU A 26 3.43 -1.00 -0.30
C GLU A 26 4.16 -0.01 -1.18
N TRP A 27 5.24 0.56 -0.64
CA TRP A 27 6.14 1.42 -1.38
C TRP A 27 7.58 1.00 -1.11
N GLU A 28 8.39 1.04 -2.16
CA GLU A 28 9.78 0.58 -2.13
C GLU A 28 10.64 1.56 -2.92
N VAL A 29 11.84 1.84 -2.41
CA VAL A 29 12.88 2.58 -3.13
C VAL A 29 13.99 1.62 -3.50
N PHE A 30 14.33 1.58 -4.78
CA PHE A 30 15.47 0.86 -5.32
C PHE A 30 16.57 1.86 -5.63
N VAL A 31 17.79 1.55 -5.23
CA VAL A 31 18.98 2.36 -5.49
C VAL A 31 19.91 1.55 -6.39
N THR A 32 20.29 2.10 -7.53
CA THR A 32 21.27 1.45 -8.40
C THR A 32 22.68 1.83 -7.94
N SER A 33 23.42 0.83 -7.50
CA SER A 33 24.85 0.90 -7.17
C SER A 33 25.66 0.21 -8.26
N GLY A 34 26.98 0.41 -8.29
CA GLY A 34 27.86 -0.24 -9.27
C GLY A 34 27.84 -1.78 -9.27
N ALA A 35 27.25 -2.40 -8.23
CA ALA A 35 27.07 -3.85 -8.10
C ALA A 35 25.68 -4.35 -8.54
N GLY A 36 24.73 -3.45 -8.88
CA GLY A 36 23.36 -3.81 -9.23
C GLY A 36 22.31 -2.91 -8.57
N GLU A 37 21.06 -3.34 -8.65
CA GLU A 37 19.94 -2.67 -7.99
C GLU A 37 19.74 -3.24 -6.58
N GLU A 38 19.76 -2.36 -5.57
CA GLU A 38 19.61 -2.72 -4.17
C GLU A 38 18.32 -2.12 -3.59
N LEU A 39 17.65 -2.87 -2.71
CA LEU A 39 16.48 -2.38 -2.00
C LEU A 39 16.91 -1.40 -0.91
N GLY A 40 16.41 -0.17 -1.00
CA GLY A 40 16.54 0.89 -0.02
C GLY A 40 15.32 0.98 0.91
N PRO A 41 14.96 2.18 1.39
CA PRO A 41 13.80 2.37 2.26
C PRO A 41 12.50 1.84 1.64
N CYS A 42 11.70 1.16 2.44
CA CYS A 42 10.38 0.65 2.07
C CYS A 42 9.38 0.77 3.22
N GLY A 43 8.11 0.58 2.92
CA GLY A 43 7.04 0.56 3.93
C GLY A 43 5.68 0.27 3.32
N SER A 44 4.64 0.30 4.16
CA SER A 44 3.26 0.08 3.74
C SER A 44 2.31 1.08 4.38
N SER A 45 1.15 1.28 3.76
CA SER A 45 0.07 2.13 4.28
C SER A 45 -1.28 1.65 3.75
N SER A 46 -2.35 1.86 4.51
CA SER A 46 -3.72 1.59 4.06
C SER A 46 -4.23 2.59 3.01
N PHE A 47 -3.51 3.70 2.76
CA PHE A 47 -3.93 4.74 1.82
C PHE A 47 -2.88 5.01 0.75
N GLN A 48 -3.29 4.98 -0.52
CA GLN A 48 -2.41 5.23 -1.68
C GLN A 48 -1.69 6.59 -1.58
N ALA A 49 -2.41 7.65 -1.24
CA ALA A 49 -1.83 9.00 -1.14
C ALA A 49 -0.72 9.08 -0.08
N THR A 50 -0.91 8.39 1.05
CA THR A 50 0.08 8.30 2.13
C THR A 50 1.31 7.51 1.68
N ALA A 51 1.12 6.38 1.00
CA ALA A 51 2.22 5.61 0.43
C ALA A 51 3.02 6.42 -0.62
N MET A 52 2.33 7.17 -1.48
CA MET A 52 2.97 8.07 -2.47
C MET A 52 3.79 9.18 -1.80
N ASP A 53 3.26 9.79 -0.74
CA ASP A 53 3.98 10.85 -0.03
C ASP A 53 5.18 10.32 0.77
N ALA A 54 5.03 9.15 1.41
CA ALA A 54 6.11 8.46 2.09
C ALA A 54 7.24 8.10 1.10
N LEU A 55 6.89 7.54 -0.06
CA LEU A 55 7.85 7.23 -1.12
C LEU A 55 8.58 8.48 -1.62
N ARG A 56 7.83 9.56 -1.91
CA ARG A 56 8.41 10.84 -2.32
C ARG A 56 9.40 11.38 -1.28
N THR A 57 9.01 11.32 -0.01
CA THR A 57 9.85 11.79 1.11
C THR A 57 11.11 10.92 1.24
N ALA A 58 10.99 9.60 1.11
CA ALA A 58 12.12 8.68 1.17
C ALA A 58 13.11 8.93 0.01
N MET A 59 12.61 9.05 -1.23
CA MET A 59 13.44 9.31 -2.40
C MET A 59 14.19 10.64 -2.32
N ARG A 60 13.56 11.70 -1.80
CA ARG A 60 14.19 13.03 -1.64
C ARG A 60 15.30 13.07 -0.59
N ARG A 61 15.34 12.10 0.33
CA ARG A 61 16.42 11.99 1.33
C ARG A 61 17.68 11.35 0.75
N LEU A 62 17.57 10.71 -0.42
CA LEU A 62 18.71 10.13 -1.12
C LEU A 62 19.45 11.21 -1.92
N PRO A 63 20.77 11.05 -2.14
CA PRO A 63 21.54 12.00 -2.91
C PRO A 63 20.99 12.13 -4.34
N ALA A 64 20.91 13.35 -4.86
CA ALA A 64 20.33 13.64 -6.17
C ALA A 64 21.10 12.99 -7.35
N ASP A 65 22.37 12.62 -7.12
CA ASP A 65 23.22 11.92 -8.09
C ASP A 65 23.02 10.39 -8.06
N ALA A 66 22.30 9.86 -7.06
CA ALA A 66 21.97 8.45 -7.04
C ALA A 66 20.87 8.13 -8.06
N CYS A 67 21.11 7.11 -8.87
CA CYS A 67 20.09 6.53 -9.72
C CYS A 67 19.09 5.77 -8.84
N VAL A 68 17.93 6.39 -8.59
CA VAL A 68 16.88 5.85 -7.70
C VAL A 68 15.58 5.61 -8.44
N ARG A 69 14.92 4.49 -8.15
CA ARG A 69 13.60 4.13 -8.68
C ARG A 69 12.66 3.82 -7.53
N GLY A 70 11.49 4.45 -7.50
CA GLY A 70 10.43 4.12 -6.57
C GLY A 70 9.39 3.20 -7.21
N LEU A 71 8.74 2.37 -6.39
CA LEU A 71 7.63 1.51 -6.79
C LEU A 71 6.51 1.61 -5.76
N ILE A 72 5.25 1.56 -6.22
CA ILE A 72 4.08 1.37 -5.36
C ILE A 72 3.31 0.15 -5.84
N THR A 73 3.10 -0.78 -4.92
CA THR A 73 2.35 -2.01 -5.11
C THR A 73 1.04 -1.93 -4.33
N HIS A 74 -0.08 -2.08 -5.02
CA HIS A 74 -1.39 -2.25 -4.42
C HIS A 74 -1.60 -3.73 -4.12
N LYS A 75 -1.88 -4.01 -2.85
CA LYS A 75 -2.25 -5.30 -2.33
C LYS A 75 -3.72 -5.26 -1.94
N ILE A 76 -4.49 -6.19 -2.49
CA ILE A 76 -5.88 -6.40 -2.12
C ILE A 76 -5.97 -7.80 -1.55
N TYR A 77 -6.51 -7.91 -0.34
CA TYR A 77 -6.83 -9.22 0.24
C TYR A 77 -8.03 -9.81 -0.50
N ASP A 78 -7.82 -10.94 -1.19
CA ASP A 78 -8.88 -11.66 -1.87
C ASP A 78 -9.43 -12.75 -0.94
N PHE A 79 -10.65 -12.54 -0.44
CA PHE A 79 -11.32 -13.54 0.40
C PHE A 79 -11.96 -14.61 -0.49
N GLY A 80 -11.28 -15.74 -0.69
CA GLY A 80 -11.87 -16.86 -1.43
C GLY A 80 -10.93 -17.98 -1.87
N MET A 81 -9.62 -17.75 -1.95
CA MET A 81 -8.67 -18.77 -2.40
C MET A 81 -7.52 -18.93 -1.42
N VAL A 82 -7.64 -19.87 -0.48
CA VAL A 82 -6.57 -20.28 0.45
C VAL A 82 -6.13 -19.16 1.42
N ALA A 83 -5.78 -19.52 2.64
CA ALA A 83 -5.22 -18.55 3.58
C ALA A 83 -3.90 -18.00 2.99
N ASP A 84 -3.84 -16.68 2.74
CA ASP A 84 -2.67 -15.89 2.28
C ASP A 84 -2.62 -15.46 0.79
N ASP A 85 -3.72 -15.48 0.02
CA ASP A 85 -3.69 -14.95 -1.36
C ASP A 85 -3.92 -13.42 -1.39
N TRP A 86 -2.83 -12.68 -1.25
CA TRP A 86 -2.82 -11.23 -1.53
C TRP A 86 -2.60 -11.01 -3.02
N SER A 87 -3.62 -10.50 -3.71
CA SER A 87 -3.45 -10.00 -5.08
C SER A 87 -2.56 -8.77 -5.06
N ARG A 88 -1.42 -8.83 -5.76
CA ARG A 88 -0.43 -7.74 -5.83
C ARG A 88 -0.40 -7.15 -7.24
N ARG A 89 -0.49 -5.84 -7.34
CA ARG A 89 -0.36 -5.12 -8.61
C ARG A 89 0.51 -3.88 -8.43
N GLU A 90 1.55 -3.77 -9.25
CA GLU A 90 2.29 -2.52 -9.36
C GLU A 90 1.38 -1.45 -9.98
N ILE A 91 1.21 -0.32 -9.30
CA ILE A 91 0.29 0.75 -9.75
C ILE A 91 1.02 2.04 -10.11
N PHE A 92 2.17 2.31 -9.49
CA PHE A 92 3.01 3.47 -9.81
C PHE A 92 4.49 3.12 -9.80
N ARG A 93 5.23 3.75 -10.71
CA ARG A 93 6.68 3.91 -10.63
C ARG A 93 7.01 5.36 -10.35
N ALA A 94 8.11 5.57 -9.65
CA ALA A 94 8.63 6.90 -9.41
C ALA A 94 10.10 7.01 -9.82
N SER A 95 10.49 8.17 -10.30
CA SER A 95 11.87 8.52 -10.64
C SER A 95 12.23 9.85 -10.01
N LEU A 96 13.49 10.00 -9.58
CA LEU A 96 14.04 11.26 -9.11
C LEU A 96 14.78 11.93 -10.28
N ASP A 97 14.35 13.13 -10.64
CA ASP A 97 15.03 13.96 -11.64
C ASP A 97 16.23 14.71 -11.02
N VAL A 98 17.17 15.16 -11.85
CA VAL A 98 18.36 15.94 -11.45
C VAL A 98 18.02 17.21 -10.65
N ALA A 99 16.81 17.75 -10.81
CA ALA A 99 16.30 18.87 -10.01
C ALA A 99 15.79 18.48 -8.60
N GLY A 100 15.94 17.21 -8.19
CA GLY A 100 15.39 16.69 -6.92
C GLY A 100 13.87 16.52 -6.91
N SER A 101 13.25 16.58 -8.10
CA SER A 101 11.80 16.42 -8.27
C SER A 101 11.45 14.96 -8.49
N VAL A 102 10.50 14.44 -7.71
CA VAL A 102 9.99 13.07 -7.87
C VAL A 102 8.82 13.08 -8.84
N ARG A 103 8.94 12.33 -9.94
CA ARG A 103 7.87 12.13 -10.91
C ARG A 103 7.25 10.76 -10.70
N PHE A 104 5.93 10.69 -10.80
CA PHE A 104 5.18 9.45 -10.71
C PHE A 104 4.59 9.11 -12.06
N GLU A 105 4.77 7.87 -12.47
CA GLU A 105 4.24 7.31 -13.70
C GLU A 105 3.28 6.18 -13.31
N ARG A 106 2.03 6.27 -13.78
CA ARG A 106 1.04 5.22 -13.54
C ARG A 106 1.34 4.05 -14.47
N ILE A 107 1.41 2.84 -13.92
CA ILE A 107 1.60 1.63 -14.72
C ILE A 107 0.22 1.20 -15.23
N THR A 108 0.08 1.13 -16.54
CA THR A 108 -1.07 0.49 -17.19
C THR A 108 -0.70 -0.96 -17.49
N SER A 109 -0.78 -1.83 -16.48
CA SER A 109 -0.83 -3.30 -16.70
C SER A 109 -2.23 -3.76 -16.99
#